data_AF-A0A1B9PN58-F1
#
_entry.id   AF-A0A1B9PN58-F1
#
_cell.length_a   1.000
_cell.length_b   1.000
_cell.length_c   1.000
_cell.angle_alpha   90.00
_cell.angle_beta   90.00
_cell.angle_gamma   90.00
#
_symmetry.space_group_name_H-M   'P 1'
#
loop_
_entity.id
_entity.type
_entity.pdbx_description
1 polymer ?
#
loop_
_entity_poly.entity_id
_entity_poly.type
_entity_poly.pdbx_seq_one_letter_code
_entity_poly.pdbx_strand_id
1 'polypeptide(L)'
;MKLAGRLSVKTKIALPIVAIVSLFSVISTLNVMKLNEQAEVNYKLIELVQPVNESLEDAYRDLYQVTAAAQGLMLSTTNAERDHHTFEFQDNAYNAIPRLKKVEVLFQENILPLNTQVELTTLINAAEKWIELYEPLFSDPNNSQAYYQKHHNQLEEQFKIMRKQLKSISKLIMSEQVKLGVQSHHGINSGKIISEIGAISAVIFGLFAIWLSINWIVKPIQSLESAMSEVASGDGDLTKRIAVTSNDEIGKLAQAFNLFVSKIHTTVSDVIASSNTVRSEMDNIQVLTKNIAKFSSSQQQESEVVAAAVHEMQVTSNTVNENANEAAEASLGATAEADTTEAILQQTVISIQGLANEITLAGTVIHTLDSDVSNIASILGVIKGIADQTNLLALNAAIEAARAGEQGRGFAVVADEVRALASKTQYSTGEIEKMIERLQSGAKEAVFAMESSTKSGKETIDLASEASKSLQHITRAIVVMNDMNTHIATAANEQSHVSDDVNSNVQRIADNSSEMVLMVSRSESACISLSEQCERLDGLVSQFKV
;
A
#
# COMPACT_ATOMS: atom_id res chain seq x y z
N MET A 1 26.55 -41.85 -17.02
CA MET A 1 25.53 -41.08 -16.27
C MET A 1 24.96 -39.88 -17.04
N LYS A 2 25.75 -39.10 -17.81
CA LYS A 2 25.26 -37.94 -18.59
C LYS A 2 24.25 -38.25 -19.73
N LEU A 3 24.28 -39.46 -20.32
CA LEU A 3 23.30 -39.85 -21.35
C LEU A 3 21.89 -40.06 -20.79
N ALA A 4 21.76 -40.51 -19.54
CA ALA A 4 20.47 -40.80 -18.91
C ALA A 4 19.65 -39.53 -18.63
N GLY A 5 20.30 -38.43 -18.27
CA GLY A 5 19.64 -37.15 -17.97
C GLY A 5 19.07 -36.41 -19.20
N ARG A 6 19.30 -36.92 -20.42
CA ARG A 6 18.72 -36.38 -21.66
C ARG A 6 17.51 -37.17 -22.16
N LEU A 7 17.28 -38.35 -21.62
CA LEU A 7 16.15 -39.20 -22.00
C LEU A 7 14.91 -38.77 -21.22
N SER A 8 13.78 -38.65 -21.92
CA SER A 8 12.50 -38.41 -21.26
C SER A 8 12.18 -39.50 -20.24
N VAL A 9 11.39 -39.19 -19.21
CA VAL A 9 10.89 -40.17 -18.25
C VAL A 9 10.19 -41.33 -18.96
N LYS A 10 9.43 -41.03 -20.03
CA LYS A 10 8.80 -42.04 -20.90
C LYS A 10 9.83 -43.01 -21.50
N THR A 11 10.94 -42.48 -22.03
CA THR A 11 12.00 -43.31 -22.63
C THR A 11 12.73 -44.15 -21.58
N LYS A 12 12.96 -43.59 -20.38
CA LYS A 12 13.58 -44.30 -19.25
C LYS A 12 12.74 -45.50 -18.78
N ILE A 13 11.41 -45.41 -18.86
CA ILE A 13 10.50 -46.51 -18.52
C ILE A 13 10.38 -47.51 -19.68
N ALA A 14 10.25 -47.03 -20.92
CA ALA A 14 10.01 -47.89 -22.07
C ALA A 14 11.20 -48.80 -22.41
N LEU A 15 12.44 -48.30 -22.28
CA LEU A 15 13.64 -49.00 -22.75
C LEU A 15 13.90 -50.34 -22.00
N PRO A 16 13.82 -50.40 -20.66
CA PRO A 16 13.92 -51.68 -19.94
C PRO A 16 12.77 -52.65 -20.24
N ILE A 17 11.53 -52.14 -20.38
CA ILE A 17 10.35 -52.97 -20.66
C ILE A 17 10.49 -53.64 -22.03
N VAL A 18 10.84 -52.86 -23.06
CA VAL A 18 11.05 -53.39 -24.42
C VAL A 18 12.16 -54.43 -24.45
N ALA A 19 13.26 -54.21 -23.71
CA ALA A 19 14.34 -55.19 -23.59
C ALA A 19 13.89 -56.52 -22.96
N ILE A 20 13.11 -56.46 -21.87
CA ILE A 20 12.57 -57.66 -21.19
C ILE A 20 11.61 -58.42 -22.11
N VAL A 21 10.68 -57.72 -22.77
CA VAL A 21 9.71 -58.33 -23.70
C VAL A 21 10.43 -59.00 -24.88
N SER A 22 11.47 -58.37 -25.41
CA SER A 22 12.26 -58.92 -26.52
C SER A 22 13.01 -60.18 -26.09
N LEU A 23 13.65 -60.15 -24.92
CA LEU A 23 14.35 -61.29 -24.35
C LEU A 23 13.40 -62.48 -24.11
N PHE A 24 12.23 -62.23 -23.50
CA PHE A 24 11.23 -63.25 -23.25
C PHE A 24 10.71 -63.89 -24.54
N SER A 25 10.46 -63.07 -25.57
CA SER A 25 10.00 -63.55 -26.89
C SER A 25 11.02 -64.47 -27.55
N VAL A 26 12.31 -64.13 -27.47
CA VAL A 26 13.40 -64.97 -28.00
C VAL A 26 13.51 -66.30 -27.26
N ILE A 27 13.50 -66.28 -25.92
CA ILE A 27 13.58 -67.51 -25.10
C ILE A 27 12.37 -68.41 -25.36
N SER A 28 11.16 -67.85 -25.41
CA SER A 28 9.93 -68.60 -25.65
C SER A 28 9.96 -69.28 -27.02
N THR A 29 10.41 -68.57 -28.06
CA THR A 29 10.56 -69.13 -29.41
C THR A 29 11.55 -70.29 -29.43
N LEU A 30 12.73 -70.13 -28.81
CA LEU A 30 13.74 -71.20 -28.73
C LEU A 30 13.24 -72.44 -27.98
N ASN A 31 12.46 -72.25 -26.91
CA ASN A 31 11.89 -73.34 -26.15
C ASN A 31 10.86 -74.13 -26.96
N VAL A 32 9.96 -73.44 -27.69
CA VAL A 32 8.99 -74.08 -28.58
C VAL A 32 9.68 -74.89 -29.68
N MET A 33 10.75 -74.36 -30.28
CA MET A 33 11.53 -75.09 -31.30
C MET A 33 12.11 -76.40 -30.74
N LYS A 34 12.67 -76.37 -29.52
CA LYS A 34 13.24 -77.57 -28.89
C LYS A 34 12.20 -78.59 -28.47
N LEU A 35 11.03 -78.14 -27.99
CA LEU A 35 9.92 -79.04 -27.68
C LEU A 35 9.39 -79.75 -28.93
N ASN A 36 9.32 -79.05 -30.07
CA ASN A 36 8.90 -79.66 -31.33
C ASN A 36 9.91 -80.71 -31.84
N GLU A 37 11.22 -80.41 -31.83
CA GLU A 37 12.26 -81.40 -32.16
C GLU A 37 12.17 -82.64 -31.26
N GLN A 38 11.93 -82.43 -29.97
CA GLN A 38 11.83 -83.52 -29.02
C GLN A 38 10.56 -84.37 -29.21
N ALA A 39 9.43 -83.74 -29.54
CA ALA A 39 8.18 -84.45 -29.84
C ALA A 39 8.36 -85.40 -31.03
N GLU A 40 9.09 -84.99 -32.07
CA GLU A 40 9.38 -85.83 -33.24
C GLU A 40 10.23 -87.06 -32.86
N VAL A 41 11.29 -86.87 -32.06
CA VAL A 41 12.16 -87.98 -31.59
C VAL A 41 11.37 -88.96 -30.72
N ASN A 42 10.52 -88.46 -29.82
CA ASN A 42 9.68 -89.31 -28.97
C ASN A 42 8.66 -90.11 -29.80
N TYR A 43 8.05 -89.50 -30.81
CA TYR A 43 7.15 -90.21 -31.72
C TYR A 43 7.84 -91.38 -32.40
N LYS A 44 9.04 -91.16 -32.99
CA LYS A 44 9.82 -92.24 -33.63
C LYS A 44 10.20 -93.35 -32.66
N LEU A 45 10.56 -93.01 -31.42
CA LEU A 45 10.96 -93.99 -30.43
C LEU A 45 9.78 -94.84 -29.92
N ILE A 46 8.69 -94.19 -29.50
CA ILE A 46 7.58 -94.82 -28.77
C ILE A 46 6.52 -95.40 -29.70
N GLU A 47 6.16 -94.71 -30.78
CA GLU A 47 5.08 -95.13 -31.68
C GLU A 47 5.56 -96.04 -32.82
N LEU A 48 6.85 -95.96 -33.19
CA LEU A 48 7.40 -96.72 -34.32
C LEU A 48 8.37 -97.82 -33.86
N VAL A 49 9.50 -97.44 -33.23
CA VAL A 49 10.59 -98.40 -32.94
C VAL A 49 10.20 -99.41 -31.88
N GLN A 50 9.65 -98.97 -30.74
CA GLN A 50 9.33 -99.87 -29.64
C GLN A 50 8.29 -100.94 -30.01
N PRO A 51 7.12 -100.61 -30.63
CA PRO A 51 6.13 -101.61 -31.01
C PRO A 51 6.64 -102.60 -32.07
N VAL A 52 7.52 -102.13 -32.98
CA VAL A 52 8.14 -103.01 -33.97
C VAL A 52 9.17 -103.94 -33.32
N ASN A 53 9.97 -103.47 -32.37
CA ASN A 53 10.91 -104.32 -31.64
C ASN A 53 10.17 -105.39 -30.84
N GLU A 54 9.13 -105.02 -30.09
CA GLU A 54 8.27 -105.96 -29.35
C GLU A 54 7.61 -106.98 -30.31
N SER A 55 7.12 -106.53 -31.46
CA SER A 55 6.57 -107.42 -32.49
C SER A 55 7.60 -108.39 -33.06
N LEU A 56 8.85 -107.96 -33.25
CA LEU A 56 9.93 -108.82 -33.75
C LEU A 56 10.35 -109.86 -32.70
N GLU A 57 10.37 -109.49 -31.42
CA GLU A 57 10.62 -110.40 -30.30
C GLU A 57 9.49 -111.43 -30.16
N ASP A 58 8.23 -111.01 -30.29
CA ASP A 58 7.07 -111.90 -30.35
C ASP A 58 7.18 -112.86 -31.54
N ALA A 59 7.52 -112.37 -32.74
CA ALA A 59 7.71 -113.23 -33.91
C ALA A 59 8.80 -114.29 -33.68
N TYR A 60 9.90 -113.89 -33.05
CA TYR A 60 10.98 -114.81 -32.69
C TYR A 60 10.50 -115.88 -31.71
N ARG A 61 9.69 -115.51 -30.71
CA ARG A 61 9.08 -116.45 -29.78
C ARG A 61 8.14 -117.43 -30.51
N ASP A 62 7.28 -116.91 -31.37
CA ASP A 62 6.30 -117.69 -32.13
C ASP A 62 7.02 -118.75 -33.00
N LEU A 63 8.15 -118.38 -33.64
CA LEU A 63 8.98 -119.31 -34.39
C LEU A 63 9.56 -120.44 -33.52
N TYR A 64 9.96 -120.18 -32.27
CA TYR A 64 10.36 -121.25 -31.36
C TYR A 64 9.17 -122.11 -30.93
N GLN A 65 7.98 -121.52 -30.74
CA GLN A 65 6.78 -122.28 -30.41
C GLN A 65 6.37 -123.23 -31.55
N VAL A 66 6.58 -122.86 -32.82
CA VAL A 66 6.43 -123.77 -33.97
C VAL A 66 7.34 -124.99 -33.84
N THR A 67 8.61 -124.80 -33.46
CA THR A 67 9.51 -125.95 -33.23
C THR A 67 9.06 -126.83 -32.07
N ALA A 68 8.59 -126.21 -30.98
CA ALA A 68 8.10 -126.92 -29.80
C ALA A 68 6.83 -127.71 -30.11
N ALA A 69 5.90 -127.12 -30.86
CA ALA A 69 4.68 -127.77 -31.34
C ALA A 69 5.01 -128.97 -32.23
N ALA A 70 5.99 -128.86 -33.13
CA ALA A 70 6.38 -129.96 -33.98
C ALA A 70 7.04 -131.10 -33.19
N GLN A 71 7.87 -130.79 -32.20
CA GLN A 71 8.43 -131.78 -31.28
C GLN A 71 7.35 -132.45 -30.43
N GLY A 72 6.42 -131.66 -29.89
CA GLY A 72 5.26 -132.15 -29.12
C GLY A 72 4.39 -133.09 -29.96
N LEU A 73 4.11 -132.75 -31.21
CA LEU A 73 3.37 -133.59 -32.15
C LEU A 73 4.03 -134.96 -32.34
N MET A 74 5.35 -134.99 -32.56
CA MET A 74 6.10 -136.24 -32.74
C MET A 74 6.14 -137.13 -31.49
N LEU A 75 6.02 -136.52 -30.30
CA LEU A 75 5.98 -137.23 -29.02
C LEU A 75 4.55 -137.60 -28.57
N SER A 76 3.53 -137.11 -29.28
CA SER A 76 2.13 -137.27 -28.89
C SER A 76 1.65 -138.71 -29.04
N THR A 77 1.03 -139.24 -27.98
CA THR A 77 0.47 -140.60 -27.96
C THR A 77 -1.04 -140.62 -28.13
N THR A 78 -1.71 -139.48 -27.94
CA THR A 78 -3.17 -139.33 -28.06
C THR A 78 -3.56 -138.34 -29.16
N ASN A 79 -4.78 -138.46 -29.67
CA ASN A 79 -5.30 -137.49 -30.66
C ASN A 79 -5.48 -136.09 -30.08
N ALA A 80 -5.85 -135.97 -28.79
CA ALA A 80 -6.01 -134.67 -28.13
C ALA A 80 -4.68 -133.89 -28.03
N GLU A 81 -3.56 -134.58 -27.76
CA GLU A 81 -2.22 -133.97 -27.78
C GLU A 81 -1.84 -133.49 -29.19
N ARG A 82 -2.17 -134.28 -30.23
CA ARG A 82 -1.91 -133.90 -31.63
C ARG A 82 -2.72 -132.68 -32.05
N ASP A 83 -3.99 -132.61 -31.66
CA ASP A 83 -4.85 -131.47 -31.96
C ASP A 83 -4.35 -130.20 -31.26
N HIS A 84 -3.92 -130.29 -30.00
CA HIS A 84 -3.33 -129.16 -29.28
C HIS A 84 -2.05 -128.64 -29.96
N HIS A 85 -1.11 -129.52 -30.31
CA HIS A 85 0.11 -129.09 -30.98
C HIS A 85 -0.13 -128.60 -32.42
N THR A 86 -1.16 -129.11 -33.10
CA THR A 86 -1.59 -128.58 -34.40
C THR A 86 -2.16 -127.17 -34.25
N PHE A 87 -2.95 -126.91 -33.21
CA PHE A 87 -3.43 -125.56 -32.89
C PHE A 87 -2.26 -124.61 -32.57
N GLU A 88 -1.34 -125.01 -31.68
CA GLU A 88 -0.17 -124.19 -31.32
C GLU A 88 0.71 -123.87 -32.55
N PHE A 89 0.86 -124.83 -33.48
CA PHE A 89 1.54 -124.57 -34.73
C PHE A 89 0.80 -123.53 -35.58
N GLN A 90 -0.51 -123.69 -35.79
CA GLN A 90 -1.30 -122.77 -36.60
C GLN A 90 -1.31 -121.36 -35.99
N ASP A 91 -1.52 -121.24 -34.68
CA ASP A 91 -1.54 -119.94 -34.00
C ASP A 91 -0.19 -119.23 -34.13
N ASN A 92 0.92 -119.94 -33.93
CA ASN A 92 2.24 -119.32 -33.96
C ASN A 92 2.81 -119.11 -35.37
N ALA A 93 2.67 -120.09 -36.25
CA ALA A 93 3.22 -120.03 -37.61
C ALA A 93 2.56 -118.90 -38.41
N TYR A 94 1.23 -118.80 -38.38
CA TYR A 94 0.50 -117.78 -39.15
C TYR A 94 0.60 -116.38 -38.53
N ASN A 95 0.91 -116.26 -37.23
CA ASN A 95 1.18 -114.97 -36.60
C ASN A 95 2.63 -114.48 -36.76
N ALA A 96 3.60 -115.38 -36.94
CA ALA A 96 5.01 -115.01 -37.06
C ALA A 96 5.29 -114.11 -38.27
N ILE A 97 4.76 -114.43 -39.46
CA ILE A 97 5.02 -113.68 -40.69
C ILE A 97 4.49 -112.23 -40.63
N PRO A 98 3.21 -111.97 -40.26
CA PRO A 98 2.71 -110.60 -40.08
C PRO A 98 3.54 -109.79 -39.08
N ARG A 99 4.01 -110.42 -37.99
CA ARG A 99 4.85 -109.75 -36.99
C ARG A 99 6.23 -109.40 -37.52
N LEU A 100 6.86 -110.27 -38.33
CA LEU A 100 8.11 -109.97 -39.03
C LEU A 100 7.94 -108.83 -40.05
N LYS A 101 6.82 -108.81 -40.79
CA LYS A 101 6.49 -107.76 -41.77
C LYS A 101 6.35 -106.37 -41.14
N LYS A 102 6.03 -106.24 -39.85
CA LYS A 102 5.98 -104.93 -39.17
C LYS A 102 7.32 -104.17 -39.21
N VAL A 103 8.44 -104.87 -39.40
CA VAL A 103 9.76 -104.22 -39.56
C VAL A 103 9.79 -103.31 -40.79
N GLU A 104 8.95 -103.53 -41.80
CA GLU A 104 8.84 -102.67 -42.99
C GLU A 104 8.52 -101.21 -42.63
N VAL A 105 7.76 -100.96 -41.55
CA VAL A 105 7.41 -99.61 -41.08
C VAL A 105 8.68 -98.80 -40.78
N LEU A 106 9.70 -99.43 -40.20
CA LEU A 106 10.95 -98.73 -39.86
C LEU A 106 11.79 -98.37 -41.09
N PHE A 107 11.64 -99.10 -42.20
CA PHE A 107 12.25 -98.72 -43.47
C PHE A 107 11.47 -97.58 -44.16
N GLN A 108 10.13 -97.62 -44.12
CA GLN A 108 9.27 -96.57 -44.67
C GLN A 108 9.50 -95.22 -43.98
N GLU A 109 9.71 -95.24 -42.67
CA GLU A 109 9.97 -94.05 -41.84
C GLU A 109 11.45 -93.62 -41.81
N ASN A 110 12.29 -94.21 -42.67
CA ASN A 110 13.73 -93.95 -42.76
C ASN A 110 14.50 -94.11 -41.43
N ILE A 111 14.00 -94.98 -40.54
CA ILE A 111 14.64 -95.29 -39.26
C ILE A 111 15.73 -96.35 -39.48
N LEU A 112 15.40 -97.43 -40.19
CA LEU A 112 16.38 -98.43 -40.59
C LEU A 112 17.02 -98.08 -41.95
N PRO A 113 18.32 -98.35 -42.14
CA PRO A 113 19.00 -98.11 -43.41
C PRO A 113 18.39 -98.93 -44.57
N LEU A 114 17.93 -98.28 -45.64
CA LEU A 114 17.27 -98.95 -46.78
C LEU A 114 18.10 -100.09 -47.41
N ASN A 115 19.43 -100.02 -47.31
CA ASN A 115 20.33 -101.07 -47.82
C ASN A 115 20.22 -102.41 -47.05
N THR A 116 19.64 -102.43 -45.85
CA THR A 116 19.43 -103.66 -45.06
C THR A 116 18.03 -104.26 -45.26
N GLN A 117 17.17 -103.65 -46.09
CA GLN A 117 15.84 -104.19 -46.39
C GLN A 117 15.89 -105.60 -47.00
N VAL A 118 16.95 -105.90 -47.74
CA VAL A 118 17.21 -107.24 -48.30
C VAL A 118 17.32 -108.30 -47.19
N GLU A 119 17.82 -107.95 -46.00
CA GLU A 119 17.88 -108.84 -44.84
C GLU A 119 16.48 -109.23 -44.37
N LEU A 120 15.53 -108.28 -44.36
CA LEU A 120 14.13 -108.53 -44.00
C LEU A 120 13.44 -109.40 -45.03
N THR A 121 13.61 -109.10 -46.32
CA THR A 121 13.05 -109.94 -47.40
C THR A 121 13.61 -111.38 -47.30
N THR A 122 14.90 -111.52 -47.00
CA THR A 122 15.52 -112.84 -46.80
C THR A 122 14.96 -113.55 -45.57
N LEU A 123 14.73 -112.83 -44.47
CA LEU A 123 14.14 -113.37 -43.25
C LEU A 123 12.71 -113.87 -43.48
N ILE A 124 11.86 -113.05 -44.12
CA ILE A 124 10.46 -113.39 -44.41
C ILE A 124 10.40 -114.60 -45.34
N ASN A 125 11.14 -114.58 -46.46
CA ASN A 125 11.15 -115.70 -47.41
C ASN A 125 11.65 -117.01 -46.78
N ALA A 126 12.65 -116.93 -45.90
CA ALA A 126 13.13 -118.10 -45.18
C ALA A 126 12.10 -118.59 -44.15
N ALA A 127 11.39 -117.68 -43.46
CA ALA A 127 10.34 -118.01 -42.52
C ALA A 127 9.11 -118.65 -43.20
N GLU A 128 8.67 -118.12 -44.34
CA GLU A 128 7.57 -118.69 -45.14
C GLU A 128 7.92 -120.11 -45.59
N LYS A 129 9.10 -120.31 -46.21
CA LYS A 129 9.58 -121.65 -46.59
C LYS A 129 9.73 -122.60 -45.41
N TRP A 130 10.17 -122.08 -44.27
CA TRP A 130 10.37 -122.88 -43.06
C TRP A 130 9.04 -123.34 -42.46
N ILE A 131 8.02 -122.47 -42.45
CA ILE A 131 6.65 -122.82 -42.05
C ILE A 131 6.04 -123.83 -43.03
N GLU A 132 6.16 -123.61 -44.34
CA GLU A 132 5.70 -124.55 -45.39
C GLU A 132 6.33 -125.93 -45.24
N LEU A 133 7.60 -126.03 -44.84
CA LEU A 133 8.26 -127.30 -44.56
C LEU A 133 7.71 -128.00 -43.31
N TYR A 134 7.16 -127.25 -42.36
CA TYR A 134 6.51 -127.80 -41.16
C TYR A 134 5.07 -128.24 -41.42
N GLU A 135 4.32 -127.60 -42.32
CA GLU A 135 2.90 -127.90 -42.56
C GLU A 135 2.60 -129.40 -42.79
N PRO A 136 3.37 -130.16 -43.59
CA PRO A 136 3.11 -131.59 -43.81
C PRO A 136 3.20 -132.44 -42.55
N LEU A 137 4.00 -132.04 -41.54
CA LEU A 137 4.08 -132.75 -40.27
C LEU A 137 2.73 -132.75 -39.56
N PHE A 138 2.02 -131.62 -39.61
CA PHE A 138 0.76 -131.43 -38.92
C PHE A 138 -0.44 -131.94 -39.74
N SER A 139 -0.34 -131.99 -41.07
CA SER A 139 -1.39 -132.55 -41.93
C SER A 139 -1.44 -134.09 -41.94
N ASP A 140 -0.32 -134.77 -41.71
CA ASP A 140 -0.23 -136.23 -41.60
C ASP A 140 0.59 -136.65 -40.35
N PRO A 141 -0.02 -136.59 -39.14
CA PRO A 141 0.69 -136.85 -37.89
C PRO A 141 1.32 -138.25 -37.80
N ASN A 142 0.75 -139.25 -38.49
CA ASN A 142 1.23 -140.63 -38.44
C ASN A 142 2.59 -140.80 -39.16
N ASN A 143 2.90 -139.91 -40.12
CA ASN A 143 4.16 -139.93 -40.87
C ASN A 143 5.11 -138.79 -40.46
N SER A 144 4.71 -137.97 -39.48
CA SER A 144 5.43 -136.77 -39.04
C SER A 144 6.91 -137.03 -38.72
N GLN A 145 7.23 -138.10 -37.99
CA GLN A 145 8.60 -138.40 -37.58
C GLN A 145 9.50 -138.82 -38.75
N ALA A 146 8.99 -139.62 -39.70
CA ALA A 146 9.76 -140.01 -40.89
C ALA A 146 9.94 -138.82 -41.85
N TYR A 147 8.90 -138.00 -42.01
CA TYR A 147 8.99 -136.77 -42.81
C TYR A 147 10.00 -135.78 -42.22
N TYR A 148 9.96 -135.57 -40.89
CA TYR A 148 10.89 -134.68 -40.19
C TYR A 148 12.34 -135.14 -40.36
N GLN A 149 12.63 -136.43 -40.20
CA GLN A 149 13.98 -136.97 -40.40
C GLN A 149 14.48 -136.75 -41.84
N LYS A 150 13.62 -136.89 -42.85
CA LYS A 150 13.97 -136.68 -44.25
C LYS A 150 14.27 -135.22 -44.58
N HIS A 151 13.54 -134.27 -43.99
CA HIS A 151 13.65 -132.84 -44.28
C HIS A 151 14.40 -132.05 -43.19
N HIS A 152 14.98 -132.73 -42.19
CA HIS A 152 15.66 -132.12 -41.04
C HIS A 152 16.72 -131.10 -41.48
N ASN A 153 17.56 -131.46 -42.45
CA ASN A 153 18.61 -130.59 -42.96
C ASN A 153 18.05 -129.30 -43.59
N GLN A 154 16.91 -129.39 -44.30
CA GLN A 154 16.28 -128.21 -44.92
C GLN A 154 15.64 -127.30 -43.87
N LEU A 155 14.98 -127.89 -42.87
CA LEU A 155 14.44 -127.16 -41.72
C LEU A 155 15.53 -126.44 -40.94
N GLU A 156 16.66 -127.10 -40.68
CA GLU A 156 17.80 -126.51 -39.98
C GLU A 156 18.48 -125.40 -40.81
N GLU A 157 18.61 -125.59 -42.12
CA GLU A 157 19.18 -124.57 -43.02
C GLU A 157 18.32 -123.29 -43.07
N GLN A 158 17.01 -123.41 -43.27
CA GLN A 158 16.12 -122.24 -43.25
C GLN A 158 16.09 -121.58 -41.87
N PHE A 159 16.05 -122.37 -40.78
CA PHE A 159 16.12 -121.82 -39.43
C PHE A 159 17.42 -121.05 -39.18
N LYS A 160 18.55 -121.54 -39.71
CA LYS A 160 19.85 -120.86 -39.60
C LYS A 160 19.86 -119.53 -40.36
N ILE A 161 19.25 -119.47 -41.54
CA ILE A 161 19.08 -118.23 -42.31
C ILE A 161 18.22 -117.24 -41.53
N MET A 162 17.04 -117.67 -41.07
CA MET A 162 16.12 -116.84 -40.29
C MET A 162 16.80 -116.30 -39.03
N ARG A 163 17.42 -117.17 -38.23
CA ARG A 163 18.10 -116.78 -36.99
C ARG A 163 19.21 -115.76 -37.24
N LYS A 164 19.97 -115.91 -38.35
CA LYS A 164 21.02 -114.95 -38.72
C LYS A 164 20.43 -113.58 -39.07
N GLN A 165 19.41 -113.54 -39.93
CA GLN A 165 18.80 -112.28 -40.36
C GLN A 165 18.02 -111.61 -39.23
N LEU A 166 17.26 -112.36 -38.44
CA LEU A 166 16.54 -111.87 -37.28
C LEU A 166 17.48 -111.25 -36.25
N LYS A 167 18.63 -111.88 -35.98
CA LYS A 167 19.66 -111.30 -35.10
C LYS A 167 20.25 -110.01 -35.67
N SER A 168 20.46 -109.94 -36.99
CA SER A 168 20.97 -108.73 -37.65
C SER A 168 19.97 -107.58 -37.53
N ILE A 169 18.71 -107.81 -37.91
CA ILE A 169 17.62 -106.83 -37.85
C ILE A 169 17.35 -106.40 -36.42
N SER A 170 17.26 -107.34 -35.46
CA SER A 170 17.10 -107.02 -34.05
C SER A 170 18.22 -106.11 -33.54
N LYS A 171 19.48 -106.38 -33.93
CA LYS A 171 20.61 -105.51 -33.58
C LYS A 171 20.50 -104.11 -34.18
N LEU A 172 20.01 -103.98 -35.42
CA LEU A 172 19.79 -102.68 -36.06
C LEU A 172 18.69 -101.89 -35.36
N ILE A 173 17.55 -102.54 -35.06
CA ILE A 173 16.44 -101.92 -34.34
C ILE A 173 16.88 -101.48 -32.94
N MET A 174 17.56 -102.35 -32.18
CA MET A 174 18.11 -101.99 -30.87
C MET A 174 19.10 -100.82 -30.95
N SER A 175 19.93 -100.76 -31.99
CA SER A 175 20.88 -99.66 -32.20
C SER A 175 20.17 -98.32 -32.41
N GLU A 176 19.14 -98.29 -33.28
CA GLU A 176 18.36 -97.07 -33.51
C GLU A 176 17.48 -96.71 -32.32
N GLN A 177 16.94 -97.68 -31.58
CA GLN A 177 16.22 -97.47 -30.33
C GLN A 177 17.09 -96.76 -29.28
N VAL A 178 18.33 -97.22 -29.09
CA VAL A 178 19.29 -96.59 -28.16
C VAL A 178 19.64 -95.17 -28.64
N LYS A 179 19.89 -94.98 -29.94
CA LYS A 179 20.25 -93.68 -30.50
C LYS A 179 19.13 -92.65 -30.33
N LEU A 180 17.89 -93.01 -30.65
CA LEU A 180 16.71 -92.16 -30.44
C LEU A 180 16.46 -91.91 -28.94
N GLY A 181 16.71 -92.91 -28.08
CA GLY A 181 16.66 -92.74 -26.63
C GLY A 181 17.66 -91.71 -26.09
N VAL A 182 18.91 -91.75 -26.56
CA VAL A 182 19.94 -90.76 -26.21
C VAL A 182 19.58 -89.37 -26.74
N GLN A 183 19.07 -89.27 -27.97
CA GLN A 183 18.60 -88.01 -28.56
C GLN A 183 17.43 -87.42 -27.78
N SER A 184 16.46 -88.24 -27.36
CA SER A 184 15.34 -87.79 -26.53
C SER A 184 15.81 -87.23 -25.19
N HIS A 185 16.72 -87.93 -24.49
CA HIS A 185 17.31 -87.43 -23.25
C HIS A 185 18.10 -86.13 -23.43
N HIS A 186 18.88 -85.99 -24.51
CA HIS A 186 19.57 -84.75 -24.82
C HIS A 186 18.60 -83.60 -25.14
N GLY A 187 17.49 -83.89 -25.84
CA GLY A 187 16.41 -82.94 -26.10
C GLY A 187 15.79 -82.40 -24.82
N ILE A 188 15.42 -83.28 -23.88
CA ILE A 188 14.87 -82.93 -22.56
C ILE A 188 15.83 -82.00 -21.82
N ASN A 189 17.10 -82.39 -21.74
CA ASN A 189 18.09 -81.65 -20.96
C ASN A 189 18.40 -80.28 -21.58
N SER A 190 18.46 -80.20 -22.91
CA SER A 190 18.68 -78.94 -23.62
C SER A 190 17.49 -77.98 -23.45
N GLY A 191 16.25 -78.47 -23.54
CA GLY A 191 15.04 -77.67 -23.29
C GLY A 191 14.96 -77.16 -21.85
N LYS A 192 15.35 -78.00 -20.87
CA LYS A 192 15.45 -77.63 -19.46
C LYS A 192 16.49 -76.50 -19.25
N ILE A 193 17.70 -76.65 -19.79
CA ILE A 193 18.77 -75.64 -19.64
C ILE A 193 18.36 -74.29 -20.25
N ILE A 194 17.74 -74.28 -21.44
CA ILE A 194 17.23 -73.04 -22.08
C ILE A 194 16.18 -72.38 -21.19
N SER A 195 15.28 -73.16 -20.59
CA SER A 195 14.25 -72.64 -19.68
C SER A 195 14.85 -72.06 -18.39
N GLU A 196 15.84 -72.73 -17.79
CA GLU A 196 16.53 -72.26 -16.58
C GLU A 196 17.35 -70.99 -16.83
N ILE A 197 18.14 -70.94 -17.91
CA ILE A 197 18.88 -69.74 -18.33
C ILE A 197 17.91 -68.60 -18.61
N GLY A 198 16.79 -68.89 -19.27
CA GLY A 198 15.77 -67.91 -19.58
C GLY A 198 15.14 -67.30 -18.32
N ALA A 199 14.80 -68.14 -17.33
CA ALA A 199 14.25 -67.69 -16.06
C ALA A 199 15.25 -66.82 -15.26
N ILE A 200 16.52 -67.25 -15.17
CA ILE A 200 17.57 -66.48 -14.48
C ILE A 200 17.79 -65.14 -15.17
N SER A 201 17.86 -65.12 -16.49
CA SER A 201 18.06 -63.90 -17.26
C SER A 201 16.88 -62.93 -17.06
N ALA A 202 15.64 -63.41 -17.07
CA ALA A 202 14.47 -62.58 -16.80
C ALA A 202 14.52 -61.92 -15.41
N VAL A 203 14.93 -62.65 -14.38
CA VAL A 203 15.10 -62.11 -13.02
C VAL A 203 16.19 -61.04 -12.98
N ILE A 204 17.35 -61.28 -13.58
CA ILE A 204 18.47 -60.32 -13.61
C ILE A 204 18.07 -59.03 -14.34
N PHE A 205 17.47 -59.14 -15.52
CA PHE A 205 17.01 -57.97 -16.27
C PHE A 205 15.88 -57.22 -15.54
N GLY A 206 14.98 -57.93 -14.84
CA GLY A 206 13.96 -57.32 -13.99
C GLY A 206 14.56 -56.52 -12.84
N LEU A 207 15.50 -57.09 -12.09
CA LEU A 207 16.19 -56.40 -11.00
C LEU A 207 16.99 -55.19 -11.51
N PHE A 208 17.64 -55.32 -12.67
CA PHE A 208 18.37 -54.21 -13.30
C PHE A 208 17.43 -53.07 -13.72
N ALA A 209 16.27 -53.39 -14.30
CA ALA A 209 15.24 -52.41 -14.65
C ALA A 209 14.70 -51.67 -13.42
N ILE A 210 14.45 -52.38 -12.32
CA ILE A 210 14.03 -51.80 -11.03
C ILE A 210 15.10 -50.84 -10.51
N TRP A 211 16.36 -51.27 -10.47
CA TRP A 211 17.48 -50.44 -10.03
C TRP A 211 17.61 -49.15 -10.86
N LEU A 212 17.44 -49.24 -12.18
CA LEU A 212 17.46 -48.09 -13.08
C LEU A 212 16.32 -47.12 -12.78
N SER A 213 15.10 -47.63 -12.60
CA SER A 213 13.91 -46.83 -12.29
C SER A 213 14.06 -46.09 -10.96
N ILE A 214 14.53 -46.77 -9.91
CA ILE A 214 14.77 -46.17 -8.59
C ILE A 214 15.77 -45.01 -8.71
N ASN A 215 16.89 -45.22 -9.40
CA ASN A 215 17.97 -44.25 -9.41
C ASN A 215 17.74 -43.08 -10.39
N TRP A 216 16.97 -43.29 -11.47
CA TRP A 216 16.78 -42.28 -12.53
C TRP A 216 15.44 -41.54 -12.47
N ILE A 217 14.46 -42.07 -11.74
CA ILE A 217 13.11 -41.50 -11.63
C ILE A 217 12.77 -41.25 -10.16
N VAL A 218 12.78 -42.31 -9.33
CA VAL A 218 12.27 -42.21 -7.94
C VAL A 218 13.11 -41.29 -7.07
N LYS A 219 14.44 -41.45 -7.04
CA LYS A 219 15.33 -40.62 -6.22
C LYS A 219 15.23 -39.12 -6.55
N PRO A 220 15.31 -38.67 -7.82
CA PRO A 220 15.08 -37.27 -8.18
C PRO A 220 13.72 -36.72 -7.75
N ILE A 221 12.65 -37.53 -7.86
CA ILE A 221 11.31 -37.14 -7.39
C ILE A 221 11.28 -37.01 -5.87
N GLN A 222 11.88 -37.93 -5.13
CA GLN A 222 12.00 -37.84 -3.66
C GLN A 222 12.79 -36.61 -3.24
N SER A 223 13.89 -36.28 -3.93
CA SER A 223 14.63 -35.05 -3.64
C SER A 223 13.81 -33.78 -3.92
N LEU A 224 13.00 -33.78 -4.98
CA LEU A 224 12.08 -32.68 -5.27
C LEU A 224 10.99 -32.55 -4.20
N GLU A 225 10.40 -33.68 -3.79
CA GLU A 225 9.40 -33.75 -2.72
C GLU A 225 9.95 -33.25 -1.39
N SER A 226 11.14 -33.71 -0.99
CA SER A 226 11.74 -33.29 0.27
C SER A 226 12.09 -31.80 0.26
N ALA A 227 12.57 -31.26 -0.87
CA ALA A 227 12.82 -29.83 -0.99
C ALA A 227 11.51 -29.00 -1.00
N MET A 228 10.44 -29.51 -1.63
CA MET A 228 9.12 -28.88 -1.57
C MET A 228 8.56 -28.91 -0.14
N SER A 229 8.66 -30.03 0.56
CA SER A 229 8.25 -30.15 1.95
C SER A 229 9.07 -29.23 2.83
N GLU A 230 10.39 -29.13 2.64
CA GLU A 230 11.22 -28.26 3.47
C GLU A 230 10.87 -26.77 3.31
N VAL A 231 10.44 -26.34 2.11
CA VAL A 231 9.91 -24.99 1.88
C VAL A 231 8.49 -24.82 2.44
N ALA A 232 7.65 -25.85 2.40
CA ALA A 232 6.24 -25.78 2.81
C ALA A 232 6.00 -26.03 4.32
N SER A 233 6.86 -26.83 4.97
CA SER A 233 6.73 -27.28 6.36
C SER A 233 7.94 -26.91 7.24
N GLY A 234 9.05 -26.46 6.66
CA GLY A 234 10.19 -25.91 7.40
C GLY A 234 10.00 -24.43 7.73
N ASP A 235 11.04 -23.79 8.29
CA ASP A 235 11.14 -22.35 8.63
C ASP A 235 11.02 -21.40 7.41
N GLY A 236 10.35 -21.82 6.34
CA GLY A 236 10.12 -21.05 5.12
C GLY A 236 11.42 -20.58 4.47
N ASP A 237 12.48 -21.40 4.43
CA ASP A 237 13.77 -21.00 3.87
C ASP A 237 13.72 -20.89 2.34
N LEU A 238 13.42 -19.69 1.88
CA LEU A 238 13.32 -19.32 0.47
C LEU A 238 14.70 -19.10 -0.17
N THR A 239 15.80 -19.25 0.56
CA THR A 239 17.16 -19.17 -0.01
C THR A 239 17.59 -20.49 -0.66
N LYS A 240 16.93 -21.60 -0.30
CA LYS A 240 17.22 -22.92 -0.84
C LYS A 240 16.81 -23.06 -2.30
N ARG A 241 17.59 -23.83 -3.06
CA ARG A 241 17.34 -24.14 -4.47
C ARG A 241 17.55 -25.62 -4.73
N ILE A 242 16.74 -26.19 -5.60
CA ILE A 242 16.86 -27.58 -6.04
C ILE A 242 17.92 -27.67 -7.12
N ALA A 243 18.87 -28.58 -6.97
CA ALA A 243 19.89 -28.84 -7.99
C ALA A 243 19.24 -29.45 -9.24
N VAL A 244 19.37 -28.75 -10.38
CA VAL A 244 18.88 -29.24 -11.66
C VAL A 244 19.90 -30.21 -12.25
N THR A 245 19.64 -31.52 -12.10
CA THR A 245 20.58 -32.58 -12.48
C THR A 245 20.25 -33.26 -13.83
N SER A 246 19.14 -32.88 -14.45
CA SER A 246 18.58 -33.52 -15.65
C SER A 246 17.91 -32.47 -16.56
N ASN A 247 17.74 -32.78 -17.84
CA ASN A 247 17.03 -31.93 -18.82
C ASN A 247 15.68 -32.53 -19.27
N ASP A 248 15.24 -33.59 -18.59
CA ASP A 248 13.95 -34.23 -18.80
C ASP A 248 12.82 -33.51 -18.04
N GLU A 249 11.65 -34.14 -17.97
CA GLU A 249 10.47 -33.59 -17.31
C GLU A 249 10.73 -33.26 -15.82
N ILE A 250 11.54 -34.07 -15.13
CA ILE A 250 11.90 -33.82 -13.71
C ILE A 250 12.82 -32.62 -13.58
N GLY A 251 13.81 -32.49 -14.48
CA GLY A 251 14.69 -31.33 -14.53
C GLY A 251 13.95 -30.02 -14.77
N LYS A 252 12.99 -30.02 -15.70
CA LYS A 252 12.13 -28.86 -15.98
C LYS A 252 11.24 -28.51 -14.78
N LEU A 253 10.72 -29.52 -14.06
CA LEU A 253 9.93 -29.30 -12.86
C LEU A 253 10.77 -28.65 -11.73
N ALA A 254 12.02 -29.09 -11.54
CA ALA A 254 12.95 -28.47 -10.60
C ALA A 254 13.27 -27.00 -10.97
N GLN A 255 13.45 -26.70 -12.27
CA GLN A 255 13.64 -25.31 -12.73
C GLN A 255 12.41 -24.44 -12.45
N ALA A 256 11.21 -24.93 -12.77
CA ALA A 256 9.95 -24.22 -12.52
C ALA A 256 9.75 -23.95 -11.03
N PHE A 257 10.07 -24.92 -10.16
CA PHE A 257 10.04 -24.74 -8.72
C PHE A 257 11.02 -23.67 -8.24
N ASN A 258 12.28 -23.69 -8.70
CA ASN A 258 13.27 -22.67 -8.35
C ASN A 258 12.83 -21.26 -8.76
N LEU A 259 12.21 -21.11 -9.93
CA LEU A 259 11.65 -19.84 -10.38
C LEU A 259 10.51 -19.37 -9.49
N PHE A 260 9.61 -20.28 -9.09
CA PHE A 260 8.53 -19.99 -8.16
C PHE A 260 9.06 -19.52 -6.81
N VAL A 261 9.99 -20.26 -6.19
CA VAL A 261 10.63 -19.87 -4.92
C VAL A 261 11.34 -18.53 -5.04
N SER A 262 12.04 -18.27 -6.15
CA SER A 262 12.69 -16.98 -6.38
C SER A 262 11.71 -15.81 -6.44
N LYS A 263 10.54 -15.98 -7.05
CA LYS A 263 9.51 -14.93 -7.08
C LYS A 263 8.93 -14.67 -5.69
N ILE A 264 8.67 -15.72 -4.92
CA ILE A 264 8.18 -15.57 -3.54
C ILE A 264 9.25 -14.88 -2.67
N HIS A 265 10.51 -15.30 -2.76
CA HIS A 265 11.63 -14.65 -2.08
C HIS A 265 11.65 -13.14 -2.34
N THR A 266 11.70 -12.72 -3.62
CA THR A 266 11.71 -11.29 -3.96
C THR A 266 10.47 -10.57 -3.45
N THR A 267 9.28 -11.18 -3.58
CA THR A 267 8.03 -10.56 -3.08
C THR A 267 8.07 -10.36 -1.57
N VAL A 268 8.55 -11.35 -0.81
CA VAL A 268 8.68 -11.24 0.65
C VAL A 268 9.74 -10.21 1.02
N SER A 269 10.90 -10.17 0.33
CA SER A 269 11.91 -9.12 0.52
C SER A 269 11.34 -7.71 0.30
N ASP A 270 10.56 -7.51 -0.77
CA ASP A 270 9.95 -6.23 -1.10
C ASP A 270 8.89 -5.82 -0.07
N VAL A 271 8.14 -6.78 0.47
CA VAL A 271 7.18 -6.54 1.57
C VAL A 271 7.89 -6.12 2.85
N ILE A 272 9.00 -6.79 3.22
CA ILE A 272 9.81 -6.40 4.39
C ILE A 272 10.37 -4.98 4.21
N ALA A 273 10.94 -4.68 3.05
CA ALA A 273 11.46 -3.34 2.74
C ALA A 273 10.37 -2.28 2.83
N SER A 274 9.20 -2.54 2.23
CA SER A 274 8.05 -1.62 2.27
C SER A 274 7.51 -1.42 3.69
N SER A 275 7.44 -2.48 4.50
CA SER A 275 7.05 -2.42 5.91
C SER A 275 7.98 -1.51 6.71
N ASN A 276 9.29 -1.63 6.51
CA ASN A 276 10.29 -0.77 7.15
C ASN A 276 10.15 0.70 6.73
N THR A 277 9.89 0.96 5.44
CA THR A 277 9.62 2.33 4.97
C THR A 277 8.37 2.91 5.63
N VAL A 278 7.26 2.14 5.69
CA VAL A 278 6.03 2.59 6.38
C VAL A 278 6.33 2.90 7.84
N ARG A 279 7.10 2.08 8.55
CA ARG A 279 7.49 2.32 9.94
C ARG A 279 8.28 3.63 10.09
N SER A 280 9.25 3.88 9.21
CA SER A 280 10.01 5.13 9.22
C SER A 280 9.12 6.36 8.97
N GLU A 281 8.14 6.26 8.06
CA GLU A 281 7.19 7.35 7.82
C GLU A 281 6.24 7.54 9.01
N MET A 282 5.87 6.48 9.72
CA MET A 282 5.08 6.58 10.96
C MET A 282 5.79 7.38 12.04
N ASP A 283 7.10 7.12 12.24
CA ASP A 283 7.92 7.86 13.20
C ASP A 283 7.98 9.35 12.82
N ASN A 284 8.13 9.67 11.54
CA ASN A 284 8.08 11.04 11.03
C ASN A 284 6.73 11.70 11.31
N ILE A 285 5.62 10.99 11.04
CA ILE A 285 4.27 11.49 11.34
C ILE A 285 4.10 11.73 12.84
N GLN A 286 4.64 10.87 13.71
CA GLN A 286 4.55 11.03 15.16
C GLN A 286 5.30 12.27 15.66
N VAL A 287 6.46 12.59 15.07
CA VAL A 287 7.19 13.84 15.36
C VAL A 287 6.38 15.04 14.87
N LEU A 288 5.82 14.96 13.66
CA LEU A 288 5.02 16.03 13.07
C LEU A 288 3.77 16.33 13.90
N THR A 289 3.02 15.31 14.31
CA THR A 289 1.83 15.47 15.15
C THR A 289 2.15 16.10 16.49
N LYS A 290 3.24 15.70 17.16
CA LYS A 290 3.71 16.36 18.40
C LYS A 290 4.01 17.84 18.19
N ASN A 291 4.67 18.20 17.10
CA ASN A 291 4.95 19.60 16.77
C ASN A 291 3.67 20.39 16.48
N ILE A 292 2.73 19.82 15.74
CA ILE A 292 1.42 20.45 15.46
C ILE A 292 0.65 20.68 16.75
N ALA A 293 0.59 19.71 17.67
CA ALA A 293 -0.07 19.89 18.96
C ALA A 293 0.55 21.03 19.76
N LYS A 294 1.89 21.10 19.81
CA LYS A 294 2.61 22.18 20.49
C LYS A 294 2.28 23.55 19.86
N PHE A 295 2.34 23.67 18.54
CA PHE A 295 2.04 24.93 17.86
C PHE A 295 0.59 25.34 18.00
N SER A 296 -0.35 24.40 17.93
CA SER A 296 -1.78 24.66 18.16
C SER A 296 -2.03 25.19 19.57
N SER A 297 -1.38 24.59 20.58
CA SER A 297 -1.46 25.08 21.96
C SER A 297 -0.88 26.49 22.13
N SER A 298 0.25 26.79 21.48
CA SER A 298 0.82 28.15 21.50
C SER A 298 -0.08 29.15 20.78
N GLN A 299 -0.67 28.77 19.64
CA GLN A 299 -1.59 29.60 18.89
C GLN A 299 -2.88 29.91 19.66
N GLN A 300 -3.37 28.95 20.45
CA GLN A 300 -4.49 29.16 21.38
C GLN A 300 -4.15 30.25 22.40
N GLN A 301 -2.99 30.15 23.05
CA GLN A 301 -2.53 31.12 24.04
C GLN A 301 -2.29 32.51 23.43
N GLU A 302 -1.68 32.58 22.24
CA GLU A 302 -1.51 33.84 21.52
C GLU A 302 -2.87 34.46 21.15
N SER A 303 -3.85 33.64 20.76
CA SER A 303 -5.21 34.11 20.49
C SER A 303 -5.88 34.70 21.73
N GLU A 304 -5.71 34.09 22.91
CA GLU A 304 -6.21 34.65 24.18
C GLU A 304 -5.60 36.03 24.49
N VAL A 305 -4.30 36.18 24.25
CA VAL A 305 -3.60 37.47 24.44
C VAL A 305 -4.12 38.52 23.47
N VAL A 306 -4.32 38.17 22.20
CA VAL A 306 -4.87 39.10 21.20
C VAL A 306 -6.31 39.46 21.54
N ALA A 307 -7.14 38.50 21.97
CA ALA A 307 -8.52 38.77 22.38
C ALA A 307 -8.58 39.77 23.55
N ALA A 308 -7.70 39.61 24.55
CA ALA A 308 -7.60 40.57 25.65
C ALA A 308 -7.21 41.98 25.16
N ALA A 309 -6.24 42.09 24.26
CA ALA A 309 -5.82 43.38 23.69
C ALA A 309 -6.93 44.05 22.86
N VAL A 310 -7.70 43.25 22.11
CA VAL A 310 -8.83 43.74 21.32
C VAL A 310 -9.97 44.22 22.24
N HIS A 311 -10.25 43.49 23.32
CA HIS A 311 -11.21 43.93 24.32
C HIS A 311 -10.79 45.26 24.98
N GLU A 312 -9.50 45.42 25.32
CA GLU A 312 -8.96 46.68 25.83
C GLU A 312 -9.08 47.82 24.80
N MET A 313 -8.87 47.52 23.51
CA MET A 313 -9.09 48.46 22.42
C MET A 313 -10.55 48.89 22.27
N GLN A 314 -11.52 47.98 22.49
CA GLN A 314 -12.95 48.32 22.51
C GLN A 314 -13.29 49.27 23.64
N VAL A 315 -12.85 48.94 24.86
CA VAL A 315 -13.05 49.80 26.04
C VAL A 315 -12.47 51.19 25.78
N THR A 316 -11.24 51.26 25.26
CA THR A 316 -10.57 52.52 24.96
C THR A 316 -11.29 53.31 23.86
N SER A 317 -11.79 52.64 22.82
CA SER A 317 -12.55 53.29 21.75
C SER A 317 -13.85 53.90 22.27
N ASN A 318 -14.56 53.19 23.16
CA ASN A 318 -15.75 53.74 23.82
C ASN A 318 -15.42 54.96 24.69
N THR A 319 -14.35 54.91 25.49
CA THR A 319 -13.90 56.06 26.28
C THR A 319 -13.51 57.25 25.40
N VAL A 320 -12.83 57.02 24.26
CA VAL A 320 -12.49 58.09 23.31
C VAL A 320 -13.75 58.72 22.71
N ASN A 321 -14.76 57.92 22.36
CA ASN A 321 -16.04 58.41 21.86
C ASN A 321 -16.78 59.26 22.91
N GLU A 322 -16.82 58.81 24.17
CA GLU A 322 -17.39 59.58 25.29
C GLU A 322 -16.66 60.91 25.49
N ASN A 323 -15.33 60.89 25.56
CA ASN A 323 -14.51 62.10 25.68
C ASN A 323 -14.73 63.08 24.52
N ALA A 324 -14.88 62.58 23.30
CA ALA A 324 -15.15 63.41 22.14
C ALA A 324 -16.53 64.08 22.23
N ASN A 325 -17.55 63.36 22.69
CA ASN A 325 -18.88 63.92 22.93
C ASN A 325 -18.87 64.98 24.05
N GLU A 326 -18.19 64.71 25.17
CA GLU A 326 -18.04 65.70 26.25
C GLU A 326 -17.31 66.97 25.75
N ALA A 327 -16.26 66.80 24.94
CA ALA A 327 -15.53 67.93 24.36
C ALA A 327 -16.38 68.72 23.35
N ALA A 328 -17.26 68.06 22.60
CA ALA A 328 -18.23 68.72 21.72
C ALA A 328 -19.26 69.53 22.53
N GLU A 329 -19.80 68.95 23.60
CA GLU A 329 -20.73 69.65 24.50
C GLU A 329 -20.06 70.87 25.17
N ALA A 330 -18.82 70.73 25.64
CA ALA A 330 -18.04 71.84 26.19
C ALA A 330 -17.78 72.94 25.14
N SER A 331 -17.55 72.56 23.88
CA SER A 331 -17.38 73.51 22.77
C SER A 331 -18.68 74.28 22.47
N LEU A 332 -19.84 73.61 22.51
CA LEU A 332 -21.15 74.27 22.40
C LEU A 332 -21.39 75.25 23.55
N GLY A 333 -21.05 74.85 24.79
CA GLY A 333 -21.12 75.75 25.95
C GLY A 333 -20.22 76.98 25.81
N ALA A 334 -18.98 76.79 25.36
CA ALA A 334 -18.04 77.89 25.11
C ALA A 334 -18.52 78.85 24.00
N THR A 335 -19.21 78.32 22.98
CA THR A 335 -19.83 79.15 21.92
C THR A 335 -20.93 80.04 22.51
N ALA A 336 -21.81 79.49 23.35
CA ALA A 336 -22.89 80.25 23.97
C ALA A 336 -22.38 81.36 24.91
N GLU A 337 -21.30 81.08 25.66
CA GLU A 337 -20.62 82.09 26.50
C GLU A 337 -19.94 83.19 25.66
N ALA A 338 -19.34 82.83 24.53
CA ALA A 338 -18.78 83.80 23.59
C ALA A 338 -19.87 84.70 23.00
N ASP A 339 -20.99 84.15 22.55
CA ASP A 339 -22.13 84.93 22.02
C ASP A 339 -22.69 85.90 23.08
N THR A 340 -22.80 85.44 24.33
CA THR A 340 -23.23 86.27 25.46
C THR A 340 -22.24 87.40 25.73
N THR A 341 -20.93 87.11 25.67
CA THR A 341 -19.88 88.10 25.86
C THR A 341 -19.87 89.13 24.74
N GLU A 342 -20.10 88.73 23.49
CA GLU A 342 -20.23 89.65 22.35
C GLU A 342 -21.41 90.62 22.54
N ALA A 343 -22.56 90.12 23.00
CA ALA A 343 -23.73 90.96 23.30
C ALA A 343 -23.44 91.99 24.39
N ILE A 344 -22.76 91.59 25.48
CA ILE A 344 -22.35 92.51 26.56
C ILE A 344 -21.39 93.58 26.03
N LEU A 345 -20.45 93.20 25.17
CA LEU A 345 -19.48 94.12 24.58
C LEU A 345 -20.16 95.15 23.66
N GLN A 346 -21.11 94.72 22.84
CA GLN A 346 -21.94 95.62 22.02
C GLN A 346 -22.72 96.61 22.89
N GLN A 347 -23.33 96.14 23.98
CA GLN A 347 -24.04 97.01 24.92
C GLN A 347 -23.10 98.00 25.61
N THR A 348 -21.87 97.59 25.91
CA THR A 348 -20.83 98.45 26.50
C THR A 348 -20.45 99.58 25.54
N VAL A 349 -20.25 99.27 24.25
CA VAL A 349 -19.98 100.28 23.21
C VAL A 349 -21.13 101.29 23.13
N ILE A 350 -22.38 100.83 23.13
CA ILE A 350 -23.56 101.72 23.10
C ILE A 350 -23.57 102.65 24.32
N SER A 351 -23.31 102.12 25.52
CA SER A 351 -23.29 102.90 26.77
C SER A 351 -22.17 103.96 26.76
N ILE A 352 -20.98 103.61 26.29
CA ILE A 352 -19.85 104.56 26.21
C ILE A 352 -20.12 105.64 25.15
N GLN A 353 -20.73 105.28 24.03
CA GLN A 353 -21.15 106.25 23.01
C GLN A 353 -22.21 107.22 23.56
N GLY A 354 -23.15 106.72 24.37
CA GLY A 354 -24.11 107.54 25.11
C GLY A 354 -23.42 108.50 26.08
N LEU A 355 -22.49 108.00 26.89
CA LEU A 355 -21.70 108.81 27.83
C LEU A 355 -20.90 109.91 27.12
N ALA A 356 -20.27 109.60 25.99
CA ALA A 356 -19.53 110.59 25.19
C ALA A 356 -20.44 111.72 24.68
N ASN A 357 -21.68 111.39 24.31
CA ASN A 357 -22.68 112.39 23.90
C ASN A 357 -23.11 113.27 25.09
N GLU A 358 -23.34 112.68 26.28
CA GLU A 358 -23.67 113.42 27.49
C GLU A 358 -22.56 114.36 27.93
N ILE A 359 -21.29 113.92 27.86
CA ILE A 359 -20.11 114.75 28.15
C ILE A 359 -20.01 115.91 27.15
N THR A 360 -20.26 115.65 25.87
CA THR A 360 -20.26 116.70 24.82
C THR A 360 -21.34 117.76 25.09
N LEU A 361 -22.54 117.33 25.48
CA LEU A 361 -23.63 118.23 25.83
C LEU A 361 -23.27 119.07 27.06
N ALA A 362 -22.76 118.43 28.12
CA ALA A 362 -22.35 119.13 29.33
C ALA A 362 -21.19 120.11 29.05
N GLY A 363 -20.27 119.78 28.13
CA GLY A 363 -19.22 120.69 27.67
C GLY A 363 -19.76 121.96 27.03
N THR A 364 -20.86 121.85 26.28
CA THR A 364 -21.56 123.01 25.70
C THR A 364 -22.13 123.93 26.78
N VAL A 365 -22.69 123.34 27.85
CA VAL A 365 -23.23 124.10 29.00
C VAL A 365 -22.10 124.82 29.74
N ILE A 366 -20.97 124.16 29.99
CA ILE A 366 -19.80 124.80 30.63
C ILE A 366 -19.18 125.87 29.73
N HIS A 367 -19.16 125.68 28.41
CA HIS A 367 -18.69 126.71 27.49
C HIS A 367 -19.57 127.96 27.53
N THR A 368 -20.88 127.78 27.65
CA THR A 368 -21.83 128.89 27.87
C THR A 368 -21.54 129.60 29.19
N LEU A 369 -21.31 128.83 30.26
CA LEU A 369 -20.94 129.38 31.56
C LEU A 369 -19.62 130.19 31.51
N ASP A 370 -18.58 129.70 30.82
CA ASP A 370 -17.32 130.43 30.64
C ASP A 370 -17.54 131.77 29.92
N SER A 371 -18.39 131.78 28.90
CA SER A 371 -18.80 133.01 28.18
C SER A 371 -19.55 133.97 29.10
N ASP A 372 -20.50 133.49 29.90
CA ASP A 372 -21.28 134.31 30.84
C ASP A 372 -20.40 134.90 31.95
N VAL A 373 -19.47 134.10 32.49
CA VAL A 373 -18.47 134.54 33.48
C VAL A 373 -17.55 135.61 32.88
N SER A 374 -17.14 135.47 31.62
CA SER A 374 -16.34 136.49 30.91
C SER A 374 -17.11 137.80 30.71
N ASN A 375 -18.40 137.72 30.39
CA ASN A 375 -19.28 138.90 30.30
C ASN A 375 -19.40 139.62 31.65
N ILE A 376 -19.58 138.86 32.75
CA ILE A 376 -19.63 139.42 34.11
C ILE A 376 -18.30 140.09 34.47
N ALA A 377 -17.16 139.48 34.13
CA ALA A 377 -15.84 140.08 34.33
C ALA A 377 -15.72 141.46 33.65
N SER A 378 -16.19 141.56 32.41
CA SER A 378 -16.20 142.83 31.66
C SER A 378 -17.07 143.89 32.34
N ILE A 379 -18.26 143.51 32.84
CA ILE A 379 -19.16 144.43 33.55
C ILE A 379 -18.52 144.89 34.87
N LEU A 380 -17.89 144.00 35.62
CA LEU A 380 -17.18 144.34 36.86
C LEU A 380 -16.03 145.32 36.61
N GLY A 381 -15.30 145.18 35.50
CA GLY A 381 -14.29 146.16 35.08
C GLY A 381 -14.88 147.56 34.90
N VAL A 382 -16.08 147.67 34.31
CA VAL A 382 -16.81 148.95 34.19
C VAL A 382 -17.23 149.49 35.55
N ILE A 383 -17.78 148.65 36.44
CA ILE A 383 -18.21 149.08 37.78
C ILE A 383 -17.02 149.56 38.63
N LYS A 384 -15.90 148.84 38.58
CA LYS A 384 -14.65 149.24 39.24
C LYS A 384 -14.17 150.59 38.71
N GLY A 385 -14.21 150.78 37.40
CA GLY A 385 -13.92 152.07 36.75
C GLY A 385 -14.87 153.20 37.19
N ILE A 386 -16.17 152.95 37.31
CA ILE A 386 -17.15 153.92 37.84
C ILE A 386 -16.85 154.23 39.31
N ALA A 387 -16.51 153.23 40.12
CA ALA A 387 -16.17 153.42 41.53
C ALA A 387 -14.87 154.22 41.70
N ASP A 388 -13.83 153.98 40.88
CA ASP A 388 -12.62 154.80 40.78
C ASP A 388 -12.94 156.26 40.41
N GLN A 389 -13.77 156.47 39.38
CA GLN A 389 -14.21 157.81 38.99
C GLN A 389 -15.01 158.49 40.10
N THR A 390 -15.90 157.77 40.77
CA THR A 390 -16.74 158.29 41.86
C THR A 390 -15.88 158.65 43.08
N ASN A 391 -14.88 157.83 43.42
CA ASN A 391 -13.91 158.09 44.48
C ASN A 391 -13.08 159.36 44.19
N LEU A 392 -12.65 159.54 42.93
CA LEU A 392 -11.95 160.75 42.47
C LEU A 392 -12.84 162.00 42.50
N LEU A 393 -14.10 161.89 42.04
CA LEU A 393 -15.07 162.98 42.08
C LEU A 393 -15.40 163.38 43.52
N ALA A 394 -15.58 162.39 44.41
CA ALA A 394 -15.82 162.60 45.83
C ALA A 394 -14.62 163.24 46.53
N LEU A 395 -13.39 162.83 46.19
CA LEU A 395 -12.18 163.48 46.67
C LEU A 395 -12.12 164.95 46.23
N ASN A 396 -12.40 165.24 44.96
CA ASN A 396 -12.42 166.61 44.45
C ASN A 396 -13.51 167.46 45.13
N ALA A 397 -14.68 166.87 45.39
CA ALA A 397 -15.76 167.53 46.12
C ALA A 397 -15.41 167.79 47.59
N ALA A 398 -14.75 166.84 48.27
CA ALA A 398 -14.26 167.00 49.64
C ALA A 398 -13.21 168.11 49.75
N ILE A 399 -12.30 168.19 48.77
CA ILE A 399 -11.30 169.28 48.66
C ILE A 399 -12.00 170.64 48.51
N GLU A 400 -12.97 170.76 47.60
CA GLU A 400 -13.66 172.04 47.37
C GLU A 400 -14.60 172.42 48.54
N ALA A 401 -15.21 171.45 49.22
CA ALA A 401 -15.97 171.65 50.45
C ALA A 401 -15.09 172.15 51.60
N ALA A 402 -13.87 171.62 51.76
CA ALA A 402 -12.89 172.13 52.71
C ALA A 402 -12.46 173.57 52.37
N ARG A 403 -12.43 173.92 51.08
CA ARG A 403 -12.11 175.26 50.57
C ARG A 403 -13.19 176.31 50.87
N ALA A 404 -14.46 175.90 50.97
CA ALA A 404 -15.60 176.76 51.28
C ALA A 404 -15.80 177.06 52.79
N GLY A 405 -14.97 176.48 53.68
CA GLY A 405 -15.00 176.75 55.12
C GLY A 405 -16.31 176.31 55.80
N GLU A 406 -16.82 177.08 56.77
CA GLU A 406 -18.03 176.74 57.55
C GLU A 406 -19.29 176.53 56.69
N GLN A 407 -19.39 177.15 55.51
CA GLN A 407 -20.53 176.98 54.59
C GLN A 407 -20.49 175.63 53.83
N GLY A 408 -19.31 175.00 53.71
CA GLY A 408 -19.10 173.74 52.99
C GLY A 408 -19.25 172.49 53.86
N ARG A 409 -19.49 172.64 55.16
CA ARG A 409 -19.40 171.55 56.13
C ARG A 409 -20.40 170.41 55.88
N GLY A 410 -21.63 170.73 55.45
CA GLY A 410 -22.62 169.73 55.05
C GLY A 410 -22.23 168.99 53.76
N PHE A 411 -21.59 169.69 52.80
CA PHE A 411 -21.08 169.10 51.57
C PHE A 411 -19.87 168.19 51.81
N ALA A 412 -18.98 168.54 52.76
CA ALA A 412 -17.84 167.72 53.12
C ALA A 412 -18.26 166.35 53.68
N VAL A 413 -19.28 166.31 54.55
CA VAL A 413 -19.83 165.05 55.09
C VAL A 413 -20.41 164.17 53.98
N VAL A 414 -21.16 164.76 53.03
CA VAL A 414 -21.69 164.02 51.89
C VAL A 414 -20.56 163.51 50.98
N ALA A 415 -19.52 164.31 50.73
CA ALA A 415 -18.38 163.90 49.92
C ALA A 415 -17.59 162.76 50.56
N ASP A 416 -17.35 162.78 51.87
CA ASP A 416 -16.70 161.69 52.60
C ASP A 416 -17.57 160.41 52.61
N GLU A 417 -18.89 160.52 52.74
CA GLU A 417 -19.81 159.38 52.66
C GLU A 417 -19.82 158.76 51.25
N VAL A 418 -19.83 159.59 50.19
CA VAL A 418 -19.71 159.13 48.80
C VAL A 418 -18.35 158.47 48.55
N ARG A 419 -17.28 159.01 49.11
CA ARG A 419 -15.92 158.43 49.02
C ARG A 419 -15.84 157.08 49.73
N ALA A 420 -16.41 156.97 50.92
CA ALA A 420 -16.51 155.71 51.66
C ALA A 420 -17.34 154.66 50.89
N LEU A 421 -18.46 155.08 50.27
CA LEU A 421 -19.29 154.20 49.44
C LEU A 421 -18.57 153.75 48.16
N ALA A 422 -17.82 154.64 47.51
CA ALA A 422 -17.00 154.32 46.35
C ALA A 422 -15.87 153.34 46.69
N SER A 423 -15.17 153.55 47.80
CA SER A 423 -14.15 152.63 48.31
C SER A 423 -14.72 151.25 48.69
N LYS A 424 -15.90 151.23 49.33
CA LYS A 424 -16.63 149.98 49.62
C LYS A 424 -17.05 149.26 48.35
N THR A 425 -17.48 150.00 47.32
CA THR A 425 -17.83 149.46 46.00
C THR A 425 -16.60 148.83 45.34
N GLN A 426 -15.44 149.52 45.33
CA GLN A 426 -14.19 148.98 44.81
C GLN A 426 -13.78 147.69 45.51
N TYR A 427 -13.82 147.67 46.85
CA TYR A 427 -13.49 146.49 47.63
C TYR A 427 -14.41 145.30 47.28
N SER A 428 -15.73 145.53 47.25
CA SER A 428 -16.69 144.49 46.86
C SER A 428 -16.50 144.03 45.41
N THR A 429 -16.24 144.93 44.45
CA THR A 429 -15.95 144.53 43.07
C THR A 429 -14.67 143.72 42.95
N GLY A 430 -13.64 144.01 43.75
CA GLY A 430 -12.39 143.24 43.77
C GLY A 430 -12.57 141.84 44.35
N GLU A 431 -13.41 141.68 45.38
CA GLU A 431 -13.75 140.34 45.89
C GLU A 431 -14.60 139.54 44.88
N ILE A 432 -15.50 140.19 44.12
CA ILE A 432 -16.25 139.53 43.04
C ILE A 432 -15.33 139.19 41.86
N GLU A 433 -14.39 140.05 41.49
CA GLU A 433 -13.36 139.81 40.47
C GLU A 433 -12.58 138.52 40.76
N LYS A 434 -12.10 138.34 42.00
CA LYS A 434 -11.45 137.09 42.43
C LYS A 434 -12.36 135.86 42.34
N MET A 435 -13.66 136.00 42.67
CA MET A 435 -14.62 134.90 42.52
C MET A 435 -14.83 134.52 41.06
N ILE A 436 -14.88 135.51 40.16
CA ILE A 436 -15.03 135.34 38.72
C ILE A 436 -13.78 134.71 38.10
N GLU A 437 -12.58 135.13 38.50
CA GLU A 437 -11.33 134.48 38.09
C GLU A 437 -11.31 132.98 38.49
N ARG A 438 -11.75 132.66 39.71
CA ARG A 438 -11.89 131.27 40.18
C ARG A 438 -12.93 130.50 39.37
N LEU A 439 -14.08 131.10 39.05
CA LEU A 439 -15.11 130.47 38.23
C LEU A 439 -14.60 130.22 36.80
N GLN A 440 -13.89 131.17 36.21
CA GLN A 440 -13.33 131.03 34.87
C GLN A 440 -12.25 129.94 34.82
N SER A 441 -11.36 129.89 35.83
CA SER A 441 -10.40 128.80 35.96
C SER A 441 -11.09 127.44 36.10
N GLY A 442 -12.10 127.34 36.95
CA GLY A 442 -12.87 126.10 37.15
C GLY A 442 -13.64 125.67 35.90
N ALA A 443 -14.18 126.60 35.12
CA ALA A 443 -14.84 126.30 33.85
C ALA A 443 -13.85 125.72 32.82
N LYS A 444 -12.65 126.31 32.70
CA LYS A 444 -11.60 125.79 31.81
C LYS A 444 -11.11 124.41 32.22
N GLU A 445 -10.90 124.18 33.52
CA GLU A 445 -10.55 122.85 34.05
C GLU A 445 -11.64 121.80 33.74
N ALA A 446 -12.91 122.17 33.88
CA ALA A 446 -14.03 121.31 33.54
C ALA A 446 -14.05 120.96 32.04
N VAL A 447 -13.87 121.93 31.15
CA VAL A 447 -13.78 121.68 29.69
C VAL A 447 -12.63 120.71 29.37
N PHE A 448 -11.44 120.95 29.94
CA PHE A 448 -10.30 120.06 29.72
C PHE A 448 -10.56 118.62 30.19
N ALA A 449 -11.17 118.46 31.38
CA ALA A 449 -11.56 117.15 31.89
C ALA A 449 -12.59 116.44 31.00
N MET A 450 -13.52 117.20 30.40
CA MET A 450 -14.54 116.69 29.47
C MET A 450 -13.96 116.26 28.12
N GLU A 451 -13.05 117.05 27.55
CA GLU A 451 -12.33 116.67 26.33
C GLU A 451 -11.50 115.39 26.54
N SER A 452 -10.78 115.32 27.66
CA SER A 452 -10.02 114.13 28.05
C SER A 452 -10.92 112.90 28.22
N SER A 453 -12.08 113.07 28.87
CA SER A 453 -13.06 111.99 29.06
C SER A 453 -13.67 111.51 27.74
N THR A 454 -13.93 112.44 26.80
CA THR A 454 -14.41 112.11 25.45
C THR A 454 -13.36 111.32 24.66
N LYS A 455 -12.09 111.72 24.75
CA LYS A 455 -10.98 111.00 24.13
C LYS A 455 -10.84 109.58 24.69
N SER A 456 -10.87 109.45 26.02
CA SER A 456 -10.80 108.15 26.72
C SER A 456 -11.98 107.24 26.34
N GLY A 457 -13.19 107.81 26.21
CA GLY A 457 -14.36 107.08 25.71
C GLY A 457 -14.15 106.52 24.30
N LYS A 458 -13.55 107.30 23.40
CA LYS A 458 -13.24 106.87 22.03
C LYS A 458 -12.18 105.76 21.99
N GLU A 459 -11.11 105.88 22.77
CA GLU A 459 -10.10 104.83 22.92
C GLU A 459 -10.72 103.53 23.47
N THR A 460 -11.68 103.63 24.39
CA THR A 460 -12.38 102.46 24.94
C THR A 460 -13.27 101.79 23.90
N ILE A 461 -13.93 102.55 23.01
CA ILE A 461 -14.69 102.00 21.88
C ILE A 461 -13.78 101.24 20.91
N ASP A 462 -12.59 101.78 20.61
CA ASP A 462 -11.62 101.12 19.73
C ASP A 462 -11.12 99.80 20.33
N LEU A 463 -10.80 99.79 21.63
CA LEU A 463 -10.42 98.57 22.36
C LEU A 463 -11.54 97.53 22.40
N ALA A 464 -12.79 97.96 22.60
CA ALA A 464 -13.94 97.06 22.56
C ALA A 464 -14.14 96.46 21.16
N SER A 465 -13.89 97.22 20.09
CA SER A 465 -13.92 96.71 18.71
C SER A 465 -12.85 95.64 18.45
N GLU A 466 -11.64 95.84 18.97
CA GLU A 466 -10.56 94.86 18.85
C GLU A 466 -10.82 93.59 19.67
N ALA A 467 -11.40 93.73 20.87
CA ALA A 467 -11.87 92.61 21.67
C ALA A 467 -12.98 91.82 20.95
N SER A 468 -13.94 92.49 20.30
CA SER A 468 -14.99 91.86 19.49
C SER A 468 -14.41 91.00 18.36
N LYS A 469 -13.44 91.53 17.61
CA LYS A 469 -12.74 90.76 16.55
C LYS A 469 -12.05 89.52 17.11
N SER A 470 -11.35 89.68 18.24
CA SER A 470 -10.67 88.55 18.90
C SER A 470 -11.66 87.48 19.34
N LEU A 471 -12.83 87.88 19.85
CA LEU A 471 -13.92 86.97 20.21
C LEU A 471 -14.43 86.18 19.00
N GLN A 472 -14.63 86.83 17.85
CA GLN A 472 -15.03 86.16 16.61
C GLN A 472 -14.01 85.12 16.13
N HIS A 473 -12.71 85.39 16.31
CA HIS A 473 -11.66 84.41 16.04
C HIS A 473 -11.74 83.20 16.99
N ILE A 474 -12.01 83.43 18.28
CA ILE A 474 -12.21 82.36 19.28
C ILE A 474 -13.43 81.51 18.90
N THR A 475 -14.58 82.14 18.60
CA THR A 475 -15.81 81.42 18.20
C THR A 475 -15.56 80.54 16.96
N ARG A 476 -14.84 81.04 15.95
CA ARG A 476 -14.49 80.23 14.77
C ARG A 476 -13.60 79.04 15.13
N ALA A 477 -12.64 79.21 16.04
CA ALA A 477 -11.79 78.12 16.50
C ALA A 477 -12.61 77.06 17.27
N ILE A 478 -13.59 77.47 18.07
CA ILE A 478 -14.49 76.57 18.80
C ILE A 478 -15.35 75.74 17.84
N VAL A 479 -15.88 76.33 16.77
CA VAL A 479 -16.61 75.59 15.73
C VAL A 479 -15.75 74.50 15.09
N VAL A 480 -14.49 74.82 14.76
CA VAL A 480 -13.55 73.81 14.22
C VAL A 480 -13.27 72.70 15.23
N MET A 481 -13.14 73.02 16.52
CA MET A 481 -12.98 72.01 17.58
C MET A 481 -14.20 71.08 17.68
N ASN A 482 -15.41 71.62 17.57
CA ASN A 482 -16.64 70.82 17.58
C ASN A 482 -16.72 69.85 16.39
N ASP A 483 -16.35 70.32 15.19
CA ASP A 483 -16.28 69.47 14.00
C ASP A 483 -15.22 68.36 14.15
N MET A 484 -14.04 68.70 14.71
CA MET A 484 -13.00 67.71 15.01
C MET A 484 -13.47 66.65 16.00
N ASN A 485 -14.16 67.06 17.07
CA ASN A 485 -14.70 66.13 18.06
C ASN A 485 -15.73 65.18 17.44
N THR A 486 -16.58 65.68 16.53
CA THR A 486 -17.53 64.84 15.78
C THR A 486 -16.81 63.79 14.92
N HIS A 487 -15.69 64.15 14.28
CA HIS A 487 -14.87 63.21 13.53
C HIS A 487 -14.18 62.19 14.45
N ILE A 488 -13.67 62.60 15.61
CA ILE A 488 -13.05 61.69 16.59
C ILE A 488 -14.08 60.67 17.10
N ALA A 489 -15.28 61.11 17.46
CA ALA A 489 -16.38 60.23 17.87
C ALA A 489 -16.71 59.19 16.79
N THR A 490 -16.83 59.63 15.53
CA THR A 490 -17.11 58.74 14.39
C THR A 490 -15.99 57.71 14.21
N ALA A 491 -14.72 58.15 14.23
CA ALA A 491 -13.57 57.27 14.08
C ALA A 491 -13.45 56.25 15.23
N ALA A 492 -13.73 56.68 16.46
CA ALA A 492 -13.73 55.81 17.63
C ALA A 492 -14.84 54.74 17.54
N ASN A 493 -16.02 55.10 17.03
CA ASN A 493 -17.11 54.16 16.81
C ASN A 493 -16.77 53.12 15.71
N GLU A 494 -16.15 53.56 14.62
CA GLU A 494 -15.65 52.66 13.58
C GLU A 494 -14.54 51.73 14.09
N GLN A 495 -13.63 52.23 14.93
CA GLN A 495 -12.61 51.43 15.59
C GLN A 495 -13.21 50.37 16.53
N SER A 496 -14.32 50.68 17.22
CA SER A 496 -15.06 49.73 18.05
C SER A 496 -15.64 48.58 17.21
N HIS A 497 -16.25 48.90 16.05
CA HIS A 497 -16.75 47.89 15.11
C HIS A 497 -15.64 47.01 14.53
N VAL A 498 -14.51 47.58 14.13
CA VAL A 498 -13.37 46.79 13.64
C VAL A 498 -12.83 45.89 14.74
N SER A 499 -12.84 46.35 16.00
CA SER A 499 -12.43 45.53 17.13
C SER A 499 -13.35 44.32 17.34
N ASP A 500 -14.67 44.47 17.18
CA ASP A 500 -15.62 43.33 17.22
C ASP A 500 -15.28 42.28 16.15
N ASP A 501 -15.01 42.71 14.91
CA ASP A 501 -14.64 41.82 13.82
C ASP A 501 -13.32 41.09 14.09
N VAL A 502 -12.31 41.80 14.62
CA VAL A 502 -11.03 41.19 15.01
C VAL A 502 -11.26 40.18 16.14
N ASN A 503 -12.06 40.50 17.16
CA ASN A 503 -12.37 39.59 18.26
C ASN A 503 -13.05 38.31 17.76
N SER A 504 -14.03 38.42 16.85
CA SER A 504 -14.67 37.26 16.22
C SER A 504 -13.67 36.40 15.44
N ASN A 505 -12.78 37.03 14.67
CA ASN A 505 -11.74 36.31 13.92
C ASN A 505 -10.76 35.58 14.85
N VAL A 506 -10.35 36.21 15.95
CA VAL A 506 -9.46 35.62 16.96
C VAL A 506 -10.12 34.43 17.64
N GLN A 507 -11.41 34.53 17.98
CA GLN A 507 -12.17 33.41 18.53
C GLN A 507 -12.19 32.21 17.57
N ARG A 508 -12.45 32.44 16.27
CA ARG A 508 -12.38 31.35 15.28
C ARG A 508 -10.99 30.73 15.18
N ILE A 509 -9.91 31.51 15.32
CA ILE A 509 -8.54 30.98 15.32
C ILE A 509 -8.32 30.08 16.54
N ALA A 510 -8.79 30.50 17.71
CA ALA A 510 -8.73 29.70 18.93
C ALA A 510 -9.51 28.38 18.80
N ASP A 511 -10.73 28.44 18.25
CA ASP A 511 -11.57 27.25 18.02
C ASP A 511 -10.90 26.27 17.04
N ASN A 512 -10.37 26.79 15.92
CA ASN A 512 -9.63 25.98 14.94
C ASN A 512 -8.37 25.33 15.54
N SER A 513 -7.69 26.03 16.44
CA SER A 513 -6.52 25.50 17.15
C SER A 513 -6.92 24.33 18.06
N SER A 514 -8.07 24.44 18.73
CA SER A 514 -8.64 23.35 19.53
C SER A 514 -9.01 22.13 18.66
N GLU A 515 -9.65 22.35 17.51
CA GLU A 515 -9.97 21.28 16.56
C GLU A 515 -8.70 20.60 16.01
N MET A 516 -7.64 21.37 15.77
CA MET A 516 -6.34 20.83 15.31
C MET A 516 -5.73 19.87 16.34
N VAL A 517 -5.83 20.18 17.64
CA VAL A 517 -5.39 19.27 18.71
C VAL A 517 -6.18 17.95 18.70
N LEU A 518 -7.50 18.00 18.48
CA LEU A 518 -8.32 16.79 18.33
C LEU A 518 -7.92 15.96 17.10
N MET A 519 -7.64 16.63 15.98
CA MET A 519 -7.15 15.98 14.75
C MET A 519 -5.80 15.31 14.96
N VAL A 520 -4.89 15.96 15.70
CA VAL A 520 -3.60 15.37 16.09
C VAL A 520 -3.80 14.09 16.88
N SER A 521 -4.68 14.08 17.88
CA SER A 521 -4.97 12.88 18.68
C SER A 521 -5.50 11.72 17.84
N ARG A 522 -6.37 12.01 16.86
CA ARG A 522 -6.86 10.99 15.90
C ARG A 522 -5.74 10.45 15.01
N SER A 523 -4.87 11.32 14.51
CA SER A 523 -3.71 10.92 13.70
C SER A 523 -2.73 10.06 14.50
N GLU A 524 -2.48 10.40 15.76
CA GLU A 524 -1.65 9.57 16.65
C GLU A 524 -2.25 8.18 16.85
N SER A 525 -3.57 8.09 17.08
CA SER A 525 -4.27 6.81 17.19
C SER A 525 -4.16 5.98 15.90
N ALA A 526 -4.30 6.62 14.74
CA ALA A 526 -4.13 5.95 13.45
C ALA A 526 -2.68 5.45 13.23
N CYS A 527 -1.68 6.22 13.69
CA CYS A 527 -0.29 5.80 13.67
C CYS A 527 -0.05 4.55 14.53
N ILE A 528 -0.63 4.51 15.74
CA ILE A 528 -0.54 3.34 16.60
C ILE A 528 -1.14 2.10 15.92
N SER A 529 -2.36 2.22 15.37
CA SER A 529 -3.01 1.10 14.67
C SER A 529 -2.22 0.63 13.44
N LEU A 530 -1.62 1.54 12.68
CA LEU A 530 -0.80 1.15 11.52
C LEU A 530 0.54 0.52 11.96
N SER A 531 1.12 0.97 13.07
CA SER A 531 2.29 0.32 13.69
C SER A 531 1.98 -1.13 14.08
N GLU A 532 0.85 -1.37 14.76
CA GLU A 532 0.38 -2.72 15.09
C GLU A 532 0.19 -3.59 13.84
N GLN A 533 -0.34 -3.01 12.76
CA GLN A 533 -0.54 -3.70 11.50
C GLN A 533 0.80 -4.05 10.82
N CYS A 534 1.81 -3.17 10.90
CA CYS A 534 3.17 -3.42 10.43
C CYS A 534 3.88 -4.50 11.27
N GLU A 535 3.73 -4.49 12.61
CA GLU A 535 4.26 -5.56 13.47
C GLU A 535 3.63 -6.92 13.14
N ARG A 536 2.32 -6.95 12.92
CA ARG A 536 1.62 -8.16 12.49
C ARG A 536 2.09 -8.63 11.12
N LEU A 537 2.35 -7.72 10.18
CA LEU A 537 2.91 -8.05 8.88
C LEU A 537 4.32 -8.64 9.03
N ASP A 538 5.19 -8.03 9.84
CA ASP A 538 6.52 -8.55 10.21
C ASP A 538 6.43 -9.96 10.79
N GLY A 539 5.48 -10.20 11.69
CA GLY A 539 5.23 -11.53 12.25
C GLY A 539 4.80 -12.58 11.22
N LEU A 540 4.11 -12.18 10.15
CA LEU A 540 3.73 -13.09 9.06
C LEU A 540 4.88 -13.36 8.10
N VAL A 541 5.66 -12.33 7.75
CA VAL A 541 6.78 -12.47 6.80
C VAL A 541 8.04 -13.05 7.43
N SER A 542 8.24 -12.88 8.75
CA SER A 542 9.36 -13.48 9.49
C SER A 542 9.33 -15.00 9.56
N GLN A 543 8.19 -15.62 9.21
CA GLN A 543 8.08 -17.08 9.02
C GLN A 543 8.84 -17.56 7.79
N PHE A 544 9.19 -16.65 6.87
CA PHE A 544 10.02 -16.94 5.71
C PHE A 544 11.42 -16.41 5.95
N LYS A 545 12.40 -17.29 5.76
CA LYS A 545 13.81 -16.88 5.71
C LYS A 545 14.15 -16.49 4.28
N VAL A 546 14.51 -15.22 4.11
CA VAL A 546 14.78 -14.54 2.85
C VAL A 546 16.24 -14.15 2.77
#